data_AF-A0A921LNS2-F1
#
_entry.id   AF-A0A921LNS2-F1
#
_cell.length_a   1.000
_cell.length_b   1.000
_cell.length_c   1.000
_cell.angle_alpha   90.00
_cell.angle_beta   90.00
_cell.angle_gamma   90.00
#
_symmetry.space_group_name_H-M   'P 1'
#
loop_
_entity.id
_entity.type
_entity.pdbx_description
1 polymer ?
#
loop_
_entity_poly.entity_id
_entity_poly.type
_entity_poly.pdbx_seq_one_letter_code
_entity_poly.pdbx_strand_id
1 'polypeptide(L)' 'MPEHEPNQTPAPYAAGTGSVPVSPDRDAFDRMGYRERLALKREDPAGYAALRAAPANDR' A
#
# COMPACT_ATOMS: atom_id res chain seq x y z
N MET A 1 -5.35 -20.51 -51.03
CA MET A 1 -4.71 -19.78 -49.92
C MET A 1 -5.62 -18.60 -49.58
N PRO A 2 -6.46 -18.67 -48.54
CA PRO A 2 -7.06 -17.49 -47.94
C PRO A 2 -6.25 -17.04 -46.71
N GLU A 3 -6.31 -15.75 -46.49
CA GLU A 3 -5.32 -14.92 -45.85
C GLU A 3 -5.54 -14.85 -44.34
N HIS A 4 -4.45 -14.86 -43.58
CA HIS A 4 -4.44 -14.79 -42.12
C HIS A 4 -4.96 -13.41 -41.66
N GLU A 5 -6.15 -13.38 -41.08
CA GLU A 5 -6.70 -12.22 -40.39
C GLU A 5 -5.92 -12.03 -39.07
N PRO A 6 -5.24 -10.89 -38.84
CA PRO A 6 -4.56 -10.68 -37.57
C PRO A 6 -5.62 -10.34 -36.52
N ASN A 7 -5.96 -11.32 -35.68
CA ASN A 7 -6.75 -11.15 -34.47
C ASN A 7 -6.08 -10.10 -33.56
N GLN A 8 -6.43 -8.83 -33.74
CA GLN A 8 -5.98 -7.72 -32.91
C GLN A 8 -6.73 -7.77 -31.58
N THR A 9 -6.24 -8.61 -30.67
CA THR A 9 -6.63 -8.51 -29.26
C THR A 9 -5.91 -7.27 -28.70
N PRO A 10 -6.62 -6.21 -28.27
CA PRO A 10 -5.94 -5.05 -27.69
C PRO A 10 -5.21 -5.50 -26.42
N ALA A 11 -3.94 -5.13 -26.29
CA ALA A 11 -3.17 -5.42 -25.08
C ALA A 11 -3.94 -4.85 -23.85
N PRO A 12 -4.06 -5.60 -22.74
CA PRO A 12 -4.71 -5.08 -21.56
C PRO A 12 -3.93 -3.84 -21.10
N TYR A 13 -4.61 -2.69 -21.04
CA TYR A 13 -4.05 -1.48 -20.47
C TYR A 13 -3.56 -1.81 -19.06
N ALA A 14 -2.27 -1.63 -18.83
CA ALA A 14 -1.70 -1.63 -17.49
C ALA A 14 -2.30 -0.44 -16.73
N ALA A 15 -3.48 -0.65 -16.13
CA ALA A 15 -4.02 0.24 -15.13
C ALA A 15 -2.95 0.37 -14.05
N GLY A 16 -2.52 1.61 -13.81
CA GLY A 16 -1.27 1.94 -13.15
C GLY A 16 -0.95 1.02 -11.97
N THR A 17 0.27 0.48 -11.98
CA THR A 17 0.97 0.09 -10.76
C THR A 17 1.21 1.36 -9.95
N GLY A 18 0.14 1.93 -9.41
CA GLY A 18 0.22 2.86 -8.31
C GLY A 18 0.77 2.05 -7.17
N SER A 19 2.09 2.09 -6.99
CA SER A 19 2.72 1.77 -5.72
C SER A 19 2.16 2.77 -4.73
N VAL A 20 0.97 2.49 -4.21
CA VAL A 20 0.47 3.15 -3.01
C VAL A 20 1.58 2.92 -2.00
N PRO A 21 2.18 3.98 -1.44
CA PRO A 21 3.12 3.78 -0.34
C PRO A 21 2.35 2.96 0.70
N VAL A 22 2.81 1.73 0.94
CA VAL A 22 2.20 0.85 1.93
C VAL A 22 2.49 1.50 3.26
N SER A 23 1.60 2.39 3.68
CA SER A 23 1.60 2.89 5.04
C SER A 23 1.52 1.67 5.95
N PRO A 24 2.38 1.60 6.98
CA PRO A 24 2.42 0.43 7.85
C PRO A 24 1.05 0.18 8.46
N ASP A 25 0.50 -1.01 8.26
CA ASP A 25 -0.71 -1.46 8.93
C ASP A 25 -0.54 -1.46 10.45
N ARG A 26 -1.65 -1.55 11.19
CA ARG A 26 -1.63 -1.56 12.67
C ARG A 26 -0.70 -2.63 13.24
N ASP A 27 -0.71 -3.83 12.65
CA ASP A 27 0.14 -4.96 13.02
C ASP A 27 1.64 -4.67 12.79
N ALA A 28 1.97 -3.90 11.74
CA ALA A 28 3.34 -3.46 11.49
C ALA A 28 3.75 -2.38 12.50
N PHE A 29 2.85 -1.45 12.82
CA PHE A 29 3.07 -0.43 13.83
C PHE A 29 3.27 -0.99 15.24
N ASP A 30 2.57 -2.08 15.61
CA ASP A 30 2.75 -2.75 16.90
C ASP A 30 4.10 -3.47 17.01
N ARG A 31 4.63 -3.98 15.89
CA ARG A 31 5.98 -4.56 15.81
C ARG A 31 7.10 -3.50 15.80
N MET A 32 6.81 -2.26 15.39
CA MET A 32 7.82 -1.19 15.32
C MET A 32 8.41 -0.85 16.69
N GLY A 33 9.72 -0.63 16.71
CA GLY A 33 10.42 -0.10 17.86
C GLY A 33 10.07 1.37 18.12
N TYR A 34 10.39 1.87 19.32
CA TYR A 34 10.16 3.27 19.69
C TYR A 34 10.81 4.27 18.72
N ARG A 35 12.03 3.97 18.24
CA ARG A 35 12.76 4.83 17.29
C ARG A 35 12.06 4.92 15.94
N GLU A 36 11.54 3.80 15.44
CA GLU A 36 10.82 3.74 14.16
C GLU A 36 9.48 4.47 14.26
N ARG A 37 8.76 4.30 15.37
CA ARG A 37 7.54 5.07 15.65
C ARG A 37 7.80 6.58 15.71
N LEU A 38 8.94 7.01 16.26
CA LEU A 38 9.33 8.42 16.25
C LEU A 38 9.67 8.92 14.84
N ALA A 39 10.31 8.11 14.00
CA ALA A 39 10.55 8.46 12.60
C ALA A 39 9.22 8.61 11.86
N LEU A 40 8.29 7.65 12.01
CA LEU A 40 6.96 7.72 11.43
C LEU A 40 6.18 8.96 11.90
N LYS A 41 6.27 9.34 13.18
CA LYS A 41 5.64 10.57 13.68
C LYS A 41 6.21 11.84 13.02
N ARG A 42 7.49 11.84 12.62
CA ARG A 42 8.15 12.98 11.96
C ARG A 42 7.85 13.02 10.46
N GLU A 43 7.78 11.86 9.81
CA GLU A 43 7.53 11.72 8.38
C GLU A 43 6.04 11.85 8.04
N ASP A 44 5.18 11.18 8.81
CA ASP A 44 3.73 11.20 8.66
C ASP A 44 3.02 11.28 10.03
N PRO A 45 2.87 12.50 10.59
CA PRO A 45 2.20 12.69 11.87
C PRO A 45 0.72 12.27 11.82
N ALA A 46 0.07 12.35 10.65
CA ALA A 46 -1.34 11.98 10.49
C ALA A 46 -1.54 10.46 10.55
N GLY A 47 -0.74 9.69 9.80
CA GLY A 47 -0.78 8.22 9.87
C GLY A 47 -0.33 7.69 11.23
N TYR A 48 0.67 8.32 11.87
CA TYR A 48 1.04 7.99 13.24
C TYR A 48 -0.14 8.17 14.21
N ALA A 49 -0.88 9.28 14.11
CA ALA A 49 -2.03 9.54 14.98
C ALA A 49 -3.17 8.54 14.72
N ALA A 50 -3.45 8.22 13.45
CA ALA A 50 -4.45 7.23 13.06
C ALA A 50 -4.12 5.83 13.60
N LEU A 51 -2.87 5.40 13.44
CA LEU A 51 -2.39 4.11 13.95
C LEU A 51 -2.41 4.09 15.47
N ARG A 52 -1.98 5.17 16.14
CA ARG A 52 -1.98 5.24 17.61
C ARG A 52 -3.39 5.23 18.22
N ALA A 53 -4.35 5.91 17.58
CA ALA A 53 -5.72 6.04 18.07
C ALA A 53 -6.57 4.79 17.80
N ALA A 54 -6.19 3.95 16.83
CA ALA A 54 -6.85 2.69 16.59
C ALA A 54 -6.76 1.79 17.83
N PRO A 55 -7.87 1.24 18.36
CA PRO A 55 -7.79 0.28 19.45
C PRO A 55 -6.94 -0.92 19.02
N ALA A 56 -6.07 -1.40 19.91
CA ALA A 56 -5.49 -2.72 19.73
C ALA A 56 -6.67 -3.68 19.64
N ASN A 57 -6.83 -4.34 18.49
CA ASN A 57 -7.98 -5.20 18.23
C ASN A 57 -8.00 -6.25 19.33
N ASP A 58 -8.98 -6.14 20.25
CA ASP A 58 -9.19 -7.08 21.36
C ASP A 58 -9.39 -8.46 20.71
N ARG A 59 -8.42 -9.33 20.91
CA ARG A 59 -8.28 -10.62 20.23
C ARG A 59 -8.44 -11.73 21.23
#